data_AF-A0A929M5P2-F1
#
_entry.id   AF-A0A929M5P2-F1
#
_cell.length_a   1.000
_cell.length_b   1.000
_cell.length_c   1.000
_cell.angle_alpha   90.00
_cell.angle_beta   90.00
_cell.angle_gamma   90.00
#
_symmetry.space_group_name_H-M   'P 1'
#
loop_
_entity.id
_entity.type
_entity.pdbx_description
1 polymer ?
#
loop_
_entity_poly.entity_id
_entity_poly.type
_entity_poly.pdbx_seq_one_letter_code
_entity_poly.pdbx_strand_id
1 'polypeptide(L)' 'MTIRLNSDEKSLINAYAKVFGTTASQLMRKATLEMIEDNIDLKAFEEAKHGFAADSTTYSIDEVKAMLDL' A
#
# COMPACT_ATOMS: atom_id res chain seq x y z
N MET A 1 -18.77 -1.61 11.97
CA MET A 1 -18.42 -0.23 11.61
C MET A 1 -19.55 0.33 10.76
N THR A 2 -20.05 1.52 11.09
CA THR A 2 -21.15 2.16 10.35
C THR A 2 -20.62 3.44 9.73
N ILE A 3 -20.71 3.56 8.41
CA ILE A 3 -20.31 4.74 7.65
C ILE A 3 -21.58 5.39 7.12
N ARG A 4 -21.75 6.69 7.33
CA ARG A 4 -22.84 7.44 6.71
C ARG A 4 -22.41 7.82 5.30
N LEU A 5 -23.28 7.51 4.34
CA LEU A 5 -23.10 7.83 2.94
C LEU A 5 -24.30 8.65 2.49
N ASN A 6 -24.07 9.62 1.62
CA ASN A 6 -25.16 10.27 0.91
C ASN A 6 -25.75 9.33 -0.16
N SER A 7 -26.85 9.75 -0.78
CA SER A 7 -27.58 8.93 -1.75
C SER A 7 -26.73 8.57 -2.98
N ASP A 8 -25.89 9.50 -3.44
CA ASP A 8 -25.08 9.35 -4.65
C ASP A 8 -23.90 8.40 -4.40
N GLU A 9 -23.19 8.58 -3.30
CA GLU A 9 -22.12 7.68 -2.83
C GLU A 9 -22.64 6.24 -2.69
N LYS A 10 -23.81 6.09 -2.05
CA LYS A 10 -24.44 4.78 -1.87
C LYS A 10 -24.83 4.15 -3.21
N SER A 11 -25.35 4.94 -4.14
CA SER A 11 -25.69 4.46 -5.49
C SER A 11 -24.45 3.96 -6.23
N LEU A 12 -23.38 4.76 -6.24
CA LEU A 12 -22.14 4.45 -6.93
C LEU A 12 -21.46 3.20 -6.37
N ILE A 13 -21.31 3.11 -5.04
CA ILE A 13 -20.66 1.97 -4.37
C ILE A 13 -21.43 0.67 -4.67
N ASN A 14 -22.77 0.72 -4.62
CA ASN A 14 -23.57 -0.47 -4.89
C ASN A 14 -23.56 -0.87 -6.36
N ALA A 15 -23.57 0.10 -7.28
CA ALA A 15 -23.48 -0.17 -8.72
C ALA A 15 -22.14 -0.84 -9.06
N TYR A 16 -21.03 -0.31 -8.54
CA TYR A 16 -19.71 -0.91 -8.70
C TYR A 16 -19.69 -2.32 -8.11
N ALA A 17 -20.11 -2.48 -6.85
CA ALA A 17 -20.11 -3.78 -6.18
C ALA A 17 -20.88 -4.84 -6.98
N LYS A 18 -22.04 -4.46 -7.55
CA LYS A 18 -22.86 -5.33 -8.40
C LYS A 18 -22.15 -5.74 -9.69
N VAL A 19 -21.52 -4.79 -10.40
CA VAL A 19 -20.79 -5.06 -11.65
C VAL A 19 -19.65 -6.07 -11.43
N PHE A 20 -18.97 -5.97 -10.29
CA PHE A 20 -17.81 -6.80 -9.97
C PHE A 20 -18.13 -8.00 -9.08
N GLY A 21 -19.41 -8.33 -8.87
CA GLY A 21 -19.82 -9.51 -8.10
C GLY A 21 -19.34 -9.50 -6.64
N THR A 22 -19.20 -8.31 -6.04
CA THR A 22 -18.76 -8.13 -4.65
C THR A 22 -19.83 -7.41 -3.83
N THR A 23 -19.60 -7.28 -2.52
CA THR A 23 -20.45 -6.47 -1.64
C THR A 23 -19.80 -5.12 -1.35
N ALA A 24 -20.60 -4.11 -1.01
CA ALA A 24 -20.09 -2.81 -0.57
C ALA A 24 -19.10 -2.95 0.59
N SER A 25 -19.37 -3.82 1.56
CA SER A 25 -18.46 -4.06 2.70
C SER A 25 -17.13 -4.69 2.28
N GLN A 26 -17.13 -5.64 1.34
CA GLN A 26 -15.89 -6.22 0.81
C GLN A 26 -15.08 -5.20 0.03
N LEU A 27 -15.74 -4.39 -0.81
CA LEU A 27 -15.10 -3.30 -1.54
C LEU A 27 -14.44 -2.31 -0.58
N MET A 28 -15.19 -1.81 0.42
CA MET A 28 -14.67 -0.86 1.40
C MET A 28 -13.51 -1.44 2.20
N ARG A 29 -13.60 -2.72 2.63
CA ARG A 29 -12.51 -3.40 3.34
C ARG A 29 -11.26 -3.47 2.49
N LYS A 30 -11.40 -3.89 1.22
CA LYS A 30 -10.28 -4.03 0.30
C LYS A 30 -9.61 -2.69 0.04
N ALA A 31 -10.38 -1.68 -0.38
CA ALA A 31 -9.86 -0.34 -0.65
C ALA A 31 -9.17 0.28 0.58
N THR A 32 -9.71 0.05 1.78
CA THR A 32 -9.07 0.55 3.02
C THR A 32 -7.73 -0.11 3.27
N LEU A 33 -7.61 -1.43 3.06
CA LEU A 33 -6.35 -2.15 3.26
C LEU A 33 -5.31 -1.75 2.23
N GLU A 34 -5.70 -1.67 0.95
CA GLU A 34 -4.81 -1.21 -0.14
C GLU A 34 -4.29 0.20 0.14
N MET A 35 -5.16 1.13 0.56
CA MET A 35 -4.73 2.48 0.94
C MET A 35 -3.77 2.48 2.13
N ILE A 36 -3.94 1.59 3.11
CA ILE A 36 -3.00 1.48 4.24
C ILE A 36 -1.65 0.96 3.76
N GLU A 37 -1.64 -0.09 2.94
CA GLU A 37 -0.42 -0.67 2.35
C GLU A 37 0.33 0.36 1.50
N ASP A 38 -0.36 1.06 0.60
CA ASP A 38 0.23 2.12 -0.23
C ASP A 38 0.93 3.20 0.60
N ASN A 39 0.31 3.60 1.73
CA ASN A 39 0.91 4.60 2.62
C ASN A 39 2.14 4.05 3.37
N ILE A 40 2.12 2.79 3.77
CA ILE A 40 3.27 2.13 4.41
C ILE A 40 4.42 2.00 3.42
N ASP A 41 4.12 1.53 2.21
CA ASP A 41 5.11 1.34 1.13
C ASP A 41 5.72 2.66 0.71
N LEU A 42 4.91 3.71 0.52
CA LEU A 42 5.40 5.05 0.18
C LEU A 42 6.32 5.61 1.27
N LYS A 43 5.95 5.41 2.54
CA LYS A 43 6.79 5.87 3.67
C LYS A 43 8.12 5.10 3.71
N ALA A 44 8.08 3.78 3.58
CA ALA A 44 9.28 2.95 3.56
C ALA A 44 10.20 3.33 2.39
N PHE A 45 9.63 3.62 1.22
CA PHE A 45 10.37 4.11 0.07
C PHE A 45 11.04 5.45 0.34
N GLU A 46 10.31 6.45 0.86
CA GLU A 46 10.88 7.77 1.14
C GLU A 46 11.98 7.69 2.22
N GLU A 47 11.82 6.86 3.24
CA GLU A 47 12.85 6.60 4.24
C GLU A 47 14.11 5.98 3.62
N ALA A 48 13.96 4.94 2.79
CA ALA A 48 15.09 4.31 2.10
C ALA A 48 15.79 5.27 1.13
N LYS A 49 15.01 6.06 0.37
CA LYS A 49 15.51 7.07 -0.56
C LYS A 49 16.27 8.18 0.15
N HIS A 50 15.76 8.67 1.29
CA HIS A 50 16.47 9.65 2.10
C HIS A 50 17.76 9.08 2.70
N GLY A 51 17.72 7.83 3.19
CA GLY A 51 18.91 7.13 3.67
C GLY A 51 19.99 7.01 2.59
N PHE A 52 19.61 6.59 1.38
CA PHE A 52 20.53 6.48 0.24
C PHE A 52 21.04 7.84 -0.26
N ALA A 53 20.20 8.88 -0.21
CA ALA A 53 20.64 10.24 -0.56
C ALA A 53 21.66 10.79 0.44
N ALA A 54 21.56 10.42 1.72
CA ALA A 54 22.51 10.78 2.76
C ALA A 54 23.82 9.98 2.68
N ASP A 55 23.73 8.69 2.34
CA ASP A 55 24.88 7.83 2.06
C ASP A 55 24.54 6.87 0.89
N SER A 56 25.19 7.10 -0.25
CA SER A 56 24.95 6.36 -1.49
C SER A 56 25.91 5.17 -1.66
N THR A 57 26.59 4.75 -0.61
CA THR A 57 27.48 3.59 -0.64
C THR A 57 26.69 2.33 -1.03
N THR A 58 27.19 1.62 -2.02
CA THR A 58 26.63 0.34 -2.48
C THR A 58 27.69 -0.74 -2.45
N TYR A 59 27.28 -1.97 -2.18
CA TYR A 59 28.15 -3.14 -2.18
C TYR A 59 27.69 -4.14 -3.23
N SER A 60 28.64 -4.77 -3.90
CA SER A 60 28.41 -5.95 -4.72
C SER A 60 28.01 -7.15 -3.86
N ILE A 61 27.42 -8.16 -4.49
CA ILE A 61 26.98 -9.37 -3.76
C ILE A 61 28.15 -10.11 -3.10
N ASP A 62 29.34 -10.06 -3.69
CA ASP A 62 30.55 -10.69 -3.13
C ASP A 62 31.07 -9.93 -1.91
N GLU A 63 31.03 -8.59 -1.95
CA GLU A 63 31.35 -7.74 -0.79
C GLU A 63 30.38 -7.98 0.36
N VAL A 64 29.07 -8.04 0.09
CA VAL A 64 28.06 -8.31 1.13
C VAL A 64 28.26 -9.70 1.76
N LYS A 65 28.53 -10.73 0.95
CA LYS A 65 28.82 -12.08 1.47
C LYS A 65 30.05 -12.09 2.36
N ALA A 66 31.12 -11.43 1.94
CA ALA A 66 32.34 -11.29 2.73
C ALA A 66 32.10 -10.52 4.04
N MET A 67 31.23 -9.49 4.04
CA MET A 67 30.88 -8.74 5.26
C MET A 67 30.02 -9.53 6.24
N LEU A 68 29.19 -10.45 5.74
CA LEU A 68 28.24 -11.23 6.53
C LEU A 68 28.76 -12.64 6.86
N ASP A 69 30.00 -12.99 6.48
CA ASP A 69 30.60 -14.32 6.60
C ASP A 69 29.72 -15.44 5.99
N LEU A 70 29.14 -15.19 4.81
CA LEU A 70 28.25 -16.10 4.06
C LEU A 70 28.90 -16.75 2.83
#